data_AF-A0A928Q7B8-F1
#
_entry.id   AF-A0A928Q7B8-F1
#
_cell.length_a   1.000
_cell.length_b   1.000
_cell.length_c   1.000
_cell.angle_alpha   90.00
_cell.angle_beta   90.00
_cell.angle_gamma   90.00
#
_symmetry.space_group_name_H-M   'P 1'
#
loop_
_entity.id
_entity.type
_entity.pdbx_description
1 polymer ?
#
loop_
_entity_poly.entity_id
_entity_poly.type
_entity_poly.pdbx_seq_one_letter_code
_entity_poly.pdbx_strand_id
1 'polypeptide(L)'
;MMNIAIDVDGVFTDYEWYLDYYAKSNSINKTELDLQKRYNWTKKKELKFHIKHFVWYIINMPIRENASAVMRELKKQGHKIYIITARAYANNFLFGRIIRNILKKWLYKNNVCYDDIYFVNTHNAAKEKFRLAKELDIDCFIEDDPENIQLLKDVCNVLCMQAGYNSHMPDFEFVSDFGDLYSKINKINRTNSISDYNRIPFDEEEYEKYKSNHKIIMKTLGKIVSCFLKLEIENQNNIPESDGSIFVFNHRRSSDIPIAYLVLKNRFARLLTKKEYELSPLRFLQKPLGTIYVNRYSKISGKTSRLVMIQTILNKGNLIVFPEGTRNKTNELLLPFRYGAVRVAQITNAPIIPVVIEKVKSKKYKVRIGEKIIINQSDDIKESNDKLHNIMKEMLIDLKK
;
A
#
# COMPACT_ATOMS: atom_id res chain seq x y z
N MET A 1 5.77 10.20 -2.18
CA MET A 1 4.43 10.79 -2.04
C MET A 1 3.50 9.75 -1.43
N MET A 2 2.60 10.16 -0.54
CA MET A 2 1.72 9.28 0.24
C MET A 2 0.29 9.81 0.28
N ASN A 3 -0.66 8.91 0.44
CA ASN A 3 -2.02 9.18 0.88
C ASN A 3 -2.07 9.14 2.41
N ILE A 4 -2.31 10.29 3.04
CA ILE A 4 -2.29 10.46 4.49
C ILE A 4 -3.72 10.70 4.97
N ALA A 5 -4.20 9.88 5.90
CA ALA A 5 -5.47 10.11 6.58
C ALA A 5 -5.23 10.67 7.98
N ILE A 6 -6.10 11.57 8.41
CA ILE A 6 -6.02 12.19 9.74
C ILE A 6 -7.41 12.26 10.37
N ASP A 7 -7.56 11.79 11.60
CA ASP A 7 -8.75 12.08 12.40
C ASP A 7 -8.74 13.55 12.85
N VAL A 8 -9.85 14.02 13.42
CA VAL A 8 -9.96 15.39 13.93
C VAL A 8 -10.03 15.44 15.44
N ASP A 9 -10.88 14.63 16.07
CA ASP A 9 -11.13 14.67 17.51
C ASP A 9 -10.06 13.85 18.23
N GLY A 10 -9.23 14.49 19.06
CA GLY A 10 -8.08 13.81 19.69
C GLY A 10 -6.77 14.00 18.91
N VAL A 11 -6.86 14.23 17.60
CA VAL A 11 -5.72 14.51 16.72
C VAL A 11 -5.53 16.01 16.43
N PHE A 12 -6.41 16.64 15.66
CA PHE A 12 -6.33 18.09 15.40
C PHE A 12 -6.75 18.90 16.62
N THR A 13 -7.67 18.38 17.43
CA THR A 13 -8.08 18.96 18.70
C THR A 13 -7.59 18.10 19.86
N ASP A 14 -7.24 18.74 20.98
CA ASP A 14 -6.89 18.03 22.20
C ASP A 14 -8.14 17.66 23.00
N TYR A 15 -8.75 16.53 22.67
CA TYR A 15 -9.99 16.09 23.32
C TYR A 15 -9.79 15.80 24.82
N GLU A 16 -8.61 15.29 25.21
CA GLU A 16 -8.29 15.03 26.61
C GLU A 16 -8.20 16.33 27.42
N TRP A 17 -7.51 17.35 26.90
CA TRP A 17 -7.50 18.68 27.53
C TRP A 17 -8.90 19.27 27.67
N TYR A 18 -9.75 19.12 26.64
CA TYR A 18 -11.13 19.59 26.69
C TYR A 18 -11.92 18.93 27.82
N LEU A 19 -11.79 17.61 27.97
CA LEU A 19 -12.46 16.87 29.04
C LEU A 19 -11.99 17.38 30.41
N ASP A 20 -10.67 17.49 30.63
CA ASP A 20 -10.12 17.92 31.91
C ASP A 20 -10.50 19.36 32.26
N TYR A 21 -10.42 20.29 31.30
CA TYR A 21 -10.74 21.70 31.52
C TYR A 21 -12.21 21.91 31.91
N TYR A 22 -13.14 21.24 31.20
CA TYR A 22 -14.57 21.44 31.44
C TYR A 22 -15.16 20.54 32.53
N ALA A 23 -14.57 19.36 32.78
CA ALA A 23 -15.04 18.47 33.83
C ALA A 23 -14.83 19.09 35.24
N LYS A 24 -13.88 20.01 35.40
CA LYS A 24 -13.54 20.67 36.69
C LYS A 24 -13.34 19.67 37.84
N SER A 25 -12.95 18.44 37.52
CA SER A 25 -12.71 17.35 38.45
C SER A 25 -11.34 16.77 38.14
N ASN A 26 -10.51 16.54 39.15
CA ASN A 26 -9.27 15.78 38.98
C ASN A 26 -9.65 14.41 38.41
N SER A 27 -9.22 14.13 37.18
CA SER A 27 -9.40 12.81 36.56
C SER A 27 -8.89 11.73 37.51
N ILE A 28 -9.70 10.71 37.76
CA ILE A 28 -9.34 9.62 38.67
C ILE A 28 -8.35 8.67 37.97
N ASN A 29 -8.53 8.48 36.66
CA ASN A 29 -7.63 7.70 35.83
C ASN A 29 -7.66 8.16 34.37
N LYS A 30 -6.62 8.88 33.92
CA LYS A 30 -6.50 9.35 32.52
C LYS A 30 -6.35 8.21 31.51
N THR A 31 -5.97 7.02 31.95
CA THR A 31 -5.77 5.86 31.05
C THR A 31 -7.06 5.09 30.77
N GLU A 32 -8.13 5.35 31.53
CA GLU A 32 -9.43 4.74 31.34
C GLU A 32 -10.20 5.45 30.22
N LEU A 33 -10.52 4.76 29.13
CA LEU A 33 -11.22 5.35 27.96
C LEU A 33 -12.68 5.69 28.28
N ASP A 34 -13.34 4.90 29.13
CA ASP A 34 -14.74 5.10 29.50
C ASP A 34 -14.89 6.33 30.43
N LEU A 35 -15.65 7.34 29.99
CA LEU A 35 -15.81 8.58 30.74
C LEU A 35 -16.55 8.41 32.07
N GLN A 36 -17.48 7.45 32.16
CA GLN A 36 -18.18 7.16 33.42
C GLN A 36 -17.20 6.61 34.44
N LYS A 37 -16.29 5.72 34.03
CA LYS A 37 -15.24 5.21 34.91
C LYS A 37 -14.16 6.26 35.20
N ARG A 38 -13.66 6.98 34.19
CA ARG A 38 -12.59 8.00 34.31
C ARG A 38 -12.93 9.09 35.32
N TYR A 39 -14.17 9.56 35.34
CA TYR A 39 -14.62 10.66 36.19
C TYR A 39 -15.60 10.23 37.30
N ASN A 40 -15.84 8.92 37.46
CA ASN A 40 -16.89 8.39 38.33
C ASN A 40 -18.26 9.06 38.10
N TRP A 41 -18.62 9.20 36.83
CA TRP A 41 -19.88 9.80 36.39
C TRP A 41 -20.96 8.75 36.23
N THR A 42 -22.19 9.13 36.54
CA THR A 42 -23.35 8.37 36.04
C THR A 42 -23.60 8.71 34.58
N LYS A 43 -24.23 7.79 33.83
CA LYS A 43 -24.69 8.06 32.44
C LYS A 43 -25.45 9.38 32.29
N LYS A 44 -26.24 9.77 33.31
CA LYS A 44 -26.97 11.06 33.35
C LYS A 44 -26.02 12.26 33.45
N LYS A 45 -24.95 12.17 34.25
CA LYS A 45 -23.93 13.22 34.37
C LYS A 45 -23.15 13.39 33.08
N GLU A 46 -22.71 12.28 32.48
CA GLU A 46 -22.02 12.27 31.18
C GLU A 46 -22.89 12.92 30.09
N LEU A 47 -24.15 12.52 29.96
CA LEU A 47 -25.08 13.12 29.00
C LEU A 47 -25.24 14.63 29.22
N LYS A 48 -25.40 15.06 30.47
CA LYS A 48 -25.53 16.49 30.81
C LYS A 48 -24.26 17.28 30.46
N PHE A 49 -23.09 16.67 30.68
CA PHE A 49 -21.81 17.26 30.29
C PHE A 49 -21.73 17.47 28.78
N HIS A 50 -22.00 16.43 27.98
CA HIS A 50 -21.97 16.55 26.52
C HIS A 50 -22.98 17.58 26.01
N ILE A 51 -24.23 17.55 26.47
CA ILE A 51 -25.25 18.55 26.04
C ILE A 51 -24.78 19.98 26.32
N LYS A 52 -24.15 20.22 27.47
CA LYS A 52 -23.72 21.55 27.88
C LYS A 52 -22.51 22.07 27.10
N HIS A 53 -21.57 21.19 26.75
CA HIS A 53 -20.25 21.60 26.26
C HIS A 53 -19.97 21.25 24.79
N PHE A 54 -20.73 20.33 24.19
CA PHE A 54 -20.48 19.84 22.83
C PHE A 54 -20.55 20.94 21.76
N VAL A 55 -21.56 21.81 21.82
CA VAL A 55 -21.71 22.91 20.86
C VAL A 55 -20.52 23.88 20.94
N TRP A 56 -20.06 24.19 22.15
CA TRP A 56 -18.88 25.03 22.32
C TRP A 56 -17.64 24.34 21.75
N TYR A 57 -17.45 23.06 22.04
CA TYR A 57 -16.31 22.27 21.58
C TYR A 57 -16.18 22.27 20.05
N ILE A 58 -17.24 21.90 19.33
CA ILE A 58 -17.19 21.79 17.86
C ILE A 58 -17.00 23.14 17.15
N ILE A 59 -17.28 24.26 17.81
CA ILE A 59 -17.16 25.62 17.23
C ILE A 59 -15.83 26.27 17.63
N ASN A 60 -15.40 26.14 18.89
CA ASN A 60 -14.39 27.00 19.49
C ASN A 60 -13.11 26.29 19.91
N MET A 61 -13.08 24.95 19.91
CA MET A 61 -11.88 24.22 20.32
C MET A 61 -10.67 24.68 19.49
N PRO A 62 -9.55 25.08 20.13
CA PRO A 62 -8.36 25.45 19.39
C PRO A 62 -7.78 24.24 18.66
N ILE A 63 -7.18 24.48 17.50
CA ILE A 63 -6.38 23.48 16.81
C ILE A 63 -5.04 23.29 17.57
N ARG A 64 -4.50 22.07 17.57
CA ARG A 64 -3.14 21.81 18.08
C ARG A 64 -2.13 22.70 17.37
N GLU A 65 -1.11 23.10 18.12
CA GLU A 65 -0.05 23.96 17.63
C GLU A 65 0.63 23.36 16.38
N ASN A 66 1.02 24.22 15.43
CA ASN A 66 1.69 23.87 14.18
C ASN A 66 0.94 22.94 13.22
N ALA A 67 -0.27 22.46 13.56
CA ALA A 67 -1.01 21.52 12.74
C ALA A 67 -1.24 22.02 11.32
N SER A 68 -1.74 23.25 11.17
CA SER A 68 -2.01 23.83 9.84
C SER A 68 -0.74 24.04 9.02
N ALA A 69 0.38 24.41 9.66
CA ALA A 69 1.66 24.60 9.00
C ALA A 69 2.22 23.28 8.48
N VAL A 70 2.15 22.22 9.30
CA VAL A 70 2.60 20.87 8.92
C VAL A 70 1.75 20.30 7.79
N MET A 71 0.42 20.46 7.83
CA MET A 71 -0.42 20.03 6.70
C MET A 71 -0.03 20.74 5.39
N ARG A 72 0.24 22.06 5.43
CA ARG A 72 0.68 22.81 4.25
C ARG A 72 2.01 22.30 3.72
N GLU A 73 2.95 21.99 4.60
CA GLU A 73 4.26 21.49 4.18
C GLU A 73 4.17 20.08 3.57
N LEU A 74 3.37 19.19 4.16
CA LEU A 74 3.10 17.87 3.58
C LEU A 74 2.42 17.99 2.20
N LYS A 75 1.48 18.92 2.03
CA LYS A 75 0.88 19.20 0.71
C LYS A 75 1.92 19.67 -0.31
N LYS A 76 2.85 20.56 0.06
CA LYS A 76 3.93 21.01 -0.84
C LYS A 76 4.86 19.89 -1.26
N GLN A 77 5.07 18.89 -0.40
CA GLN A 77 5.82 17.67 -0.73
C GLN A 77 5.05 16.70 -1.65
N GLY A 78 3.85 17.07 -2.11
CA GLY A 78 3.04 16.26 -3.03
C GLY A 78 2.20 15.18 -2.34
N HIS A 79 2.04 15.24 -1.02
CA HIS A 79 1.13 14.32 -0.33
C HIS A 79 -0.34 14.63 -0.62
N LYS A 80 -1.17 13.59 -0.62
CA LYS A 80 -2.62 13.72 -0.54
C LYS A 80 -3.05 13.58 0.91
N ILE A 81 -3.89 14.49 1.38
CA ILE A 81 -4.35 14.55 2.77
C ILE A 81 -5.86 14.37 2.79
N TYR A 82 -6.33 13.35 3.53
CA TYR A 82 -7.74 13.04 3.70
C TYR A 82 -8.11 13.20 5.17
N ILE A 83 -9.19 13.91 5.45
CA ILE A 83 -9.76 13.96 6.80
C ILE A 83 -10.80 12.84 6.89
N ILE A 84 -10.67 11.94 7.87
CA ILE A 84 -11.64 10.85 8.07
C ILE A 84 -12.06 10.86 9.54
N THR A 85 -13.31 11.22 9.82
CA THR A 85 -13.74 11.48 11.20
C THR A 85 -15.12 10.93 11.53
N ALA A 86 -15.26 10.44 12.76
CA ALA A 86 -16.51 9.94 13.32
C ALA A 86 -17.29 11.01 14.11
N ARG A 87 -16.97 12.31 13.93
CA ARG A 87 -17.58 13.44 14.65
C ARG A 87 -19.04 13.19 15.03
N ALA A 88 -19.35 13.27 16.33
CA ALA A 88 -20.65 12.91 16.86
C ALA A 88 -21.82 13.59 16.10
N TYR A 89 -22.85 12.80 15.81
CA TYR A 89 -24.07 13.19 15.08
C TYR A 89 -23.88 13.65 13.62
N ALA A 90 -22.67 13.57 13.06
CA ALA A 90 -22.40 13.96 11.68
C ALA A 90 -23.16 13.11 10.64
N ASN A 91 -23.71 11.96 11.02
CA ASN A 91 -24.47 11.08 10.12
C ASN A 91 -25.99 11.28 10.17
N ASN A 92 -26.50 12.12 11.09
CA ASN A 92 -27.90 12.49 11.10
C ASN A 92 -28.24 13.37 9.89
N PHE A 93 -29.43 13.20 9.28
CA PHE A 93 -29.73 13.87 8.01
C PHE A 93 -29.68 15.42 8.11
N LEU A 94 -30.55 16.01 8.94
CA LEU A 94 -30.62 17.46 9.09
C LEU A 94 -29.54 18.00 10.03
N PHE A 95 -29.45 17.46 11.24
CA PHE A 95 -28.50 17.89 12.24
C PHE A 95 -27.05 17.58 11.83
N GLY A 96 -26.80 16.41 11.25
CA GLY A 96 -25.46 16.06 10.78
C GLY A 96 -25.00 16.96 9.64
N ARG A 97 -25.89 17.45 8.75
CA ARG A 97 -25.52 18.47 7.76
C ARG A 97 -24.99 19.75 8.42
N ILE A 98 -25.59 20.17 9.53
CA ILE A 98 -25.14 21.33 10.30
C ILE A 98 -23.76 21.07 10.90
N ILE A 99 -23.58 19.92 11.59
CA ILE A 99 -22.30 19.54 12.21
C ILE A 99 -21.17 19.44 11.18
N ARG A 100 -21.42 18.81 10.02
CA ARG A 100 -20.45 18.72 8.92
C ARG A 100 -20.03 20.11 8.41
N ASN A 101 -20.99 21.03 8.30
CA ASN A 101 -20.71 22.40 7.87
C ASN A 101 -19.93 23.21 8.92
N ILE A 102 -20.23 23.00 10.22
CA ILE A 102 -19.47 23.61 11.31
C ILE A 102 -18.01 23.15 11.25
N LEU A 103 -17.77 21.84 11.10
CA LEU A 103 -16.41 21.32 10.98
C LEU A 103 -15.67 21.90 9.78
N LYS A 104 -16.30 21.94 8.60
CA LYS A 104 -15.68 22.53 7.40
C LYS A 104 -15.32 24.00 7.61
N LYS A 105 -16.19 24.78 8.23
CA LYS A 105 -15.91 26.19 8.58
C LYS A 105 -14.77 26.31 9.60
N TRP A 106 -14.73 25.42 10.59
CA TRP A 106 -13.66 25.38 11.59
C TRP A 106 -12.31 25.04 10.95
N LEU A 107 -12.24 24.03 10.07
CA LEU A 107 -11.03 23.68 9.32
C LEU A 107 -10.54 24.84 8.45
N TYR A 108 -11.47 25.51 7.74
CA TYR A 108 -11.17 26.68 6.94
C TYR A 108 -10.61 27.83 7.79
N LYS A 109 -11.26 28.17 8.91
CA LYS A 109 -10.80 29.23 9.83
C LYS A 109 -9.39 28.95 10.38
N ASN A 110 -9.05 27.67 10.57
CA ASN A 110 -7.74 27.25 11.06
C ASN A 110 -6.71 27.00 9.93
N ASN A 111 -7.02 27.34 8.68
CA ASN A 111 -6.13 27.18 7.52
C ASN A 111 -5.61 25.74 7.32
N VAL A 112 -6.45 24.74 7.63
CA VAL A 112 -6.12 23.33 7.42
C VAL A 112 -6.34 22.98 5.95
N CYS A 113 -5.27 22.63 5.24
CA CYS A 113 -5.36 22.16 3.87
C CYS A 113 -5.53 20.64 3.81
N TYR A 114 -6.45 20.18 2.98
CA TYR A 114 -6.73 18.77 2.73
C TYR A 114 -7.33 18.62 1.33
N ASP A 115 -7.26 17.42 0.76
CA ASP A 115 -7.80 17.08 -0.55
C ASP A 115 -9.28 16.70 -0.46
N ASP A 116 -9.68 15.93 0.56
CA ASP A 116 -11.08 15.54 0.76
C ASP A 116 -11.39 15.22 2.23
N ILE A 117 -12.68 15.17 2.59
CA ILE A 117 -13.17 14.89 3.94
C ILE A 117 -14.32 13.87 3.94
N TYR A 118 -14.16 12.82 4.74
CA TYR A 118 -15.10 11.72 4.91
C TYR A 118 -15.64 11.69 6.33
N PHE A 119 -16.95 11.54 6.45
CA PHE A 119 -17.66 11.38 7.72
C PHE A 119 -18.12 9.93 7.86
N VAL A 120 -17.76 9.28 8.96
CA VAL A 120 -18.11 7.87 9.23
C VAL A 120 -19.12 7.74 10.37
N ASN A 121 -19.83 6.62 10.41
CA ASN A 121 -20.77 6.31 11.50
C ASN A 121 -20.06 6.18 12.86
N THR A 122 -20.50 6.93 13.87
CA THR A 122 -20.00 6.84 15.24
C THR A 122 -20.10 5.43 15.83
N HIS A 123 -21.18 4.69 15.50
CA HIS A 123 -21.42 3.35 16.05
C HIS A 123 -20.55 2.27 15.39
N ASN A 124 -19.85 2.60 14.30
CA ASN A 124 -19.07 1.65 13.52
C ASN A 124 -17.79 2.29 12.95
N ALA A 125 -17.25 3.28 13.67
CA ALA A 125 -16.20 4.17 13.20
C ALA A 125 -14.96 3.37 12.76
N ALA A 126 -14.51 2.42 13.58
CA ALA A 126 -13.33 1.61 13.31
C ALA A 126 -13.45 0.83 11.99
N LYS A 127 -14.60 0.18 11.73
CA LYS A 127 -14.81 -0.60 10.49
C LYS A 127 -14.95 0.29 9.26
N GLU A 128 -15.60 1.45 9.39
CA GLU A 128 -15.76 2.38 8.27
C GLU A 128 -14.44 3.09 7.93
N LYS A 129 -13.67 3.53 8.94
CA LYS A 129 -12.30 4.04 8.76
C LYS A 129 -11.41 2.99 8.09
N PHE A 130 -11.47 1.74 8.54
CA PHE A 130 -10.76 0.64 7.91
C PHE A 130 -11.13 0.44 6.44
N ARG A 131 -12.43 0.51 6.10
CA ARG A 131 -12.91 0.41 4.71
C ARG A 131 -12.38 1.57 3.86
N LEU A 132 -12.54 2.81 4.34
CA LEU A 132 -12.06 4.00 3.63
C LEU A 132 -10.54 3.99 3.47
N ALA A 133 -9.79 3.54 4.48
CA ALA A 133 -8.35 3.40 4.40
C ALA A 133 -7.89 2.44 3.28
N LYS A 134 -8.71 1.43 2.96
CA LYS A 134 -8.49 0.56 1.79
C LYS A 134 -8.88 1.23 0.49
N GLU A 135 -10.06 1.85 0.43
CA GLU A 135 -10.61 2.47 -0.79
C GLU A 135 -9.77 3.64 -1.29
N LEU A 136 -9.28 4.47 -0.37
CA LEU A 136 -8.44 5.64 -0.66
C LEU A 136 -6.95 5.31 -0.75
N ASP A 137 -6.59 4.03 -0.64
CA ASP A 137 -5.20 3.53 -0.59
C ASP A 137 -4.33 4.33 0.40
N ILE A 138 -4.82 4.52 1.63
CA ILE A 138 -4.09 5.25 2.68
C ILE A 138 -2.79 4.53 3.01
N ASP A 139 -1.69 5.28 3.02
CA ASP A 139 -0.34 4.82 3.39
C ASP A 139 -0.06 4.99 4.88
N CYS A 140 -0.49 6.12 5.44
CA CYS A 140 -0.32 6.51 6.84
C CYS A 140 -1.60 7.11 7.40
N PHE A 141 -2.06 6.65 8.57
CA PHE A 141 -3.23 7.16 9.26
C PHE A 141 -2.81 7.71 10.64
N ILE A 142 -3.17 8.96 10.93
CA ILE A 142 -2.97 9.59 12.23
C ILE A 142 -4.27 9.49 13.04
N GLU A 143 -4.21 8.79 14.16
CA GLU A 143 -5.39 8.39 14.96
C GLU A 143 -5.00 8.32 16.44
N ASP A 144 -5.92 8.60 17.35
CA ASP A 144 -5.72 8.48 18.80
C ASP A 144 -6.53 7.33 19.43
N ASP A 145 -7.64 6.93 18.83
CA ASP A 145 -8.55 5.94 19.39
C ASP A 145 -8.00 4.49 19.28
N PRO A 146 -7.87 3.76 20.41
CA PRO A 146 -7.29 2.41 20.43
C PRO A 146 -8.01 1.37 19.55
N GLU A 147 -9.33 1.43 19.43
CA GLU A 147 -10.11 0.49 18.62
C GLU A 147 -9.85 0.74 17.13
N ASN A 148 -9.88 2.01 16.72
CA ASN A 148 -9.54 2.43 15.36
C ASN A 148 -8.11 2.01 15.01
N ILE A 149 -7.14 2.32 15.87
CA ILE A 149 -5.71 1.99 15.68
C ILE A 149 -5.53 0.48 15.46
N GLN A 150 -6.16 -0.34 16.29
CA GLN A 150 -6.00 -1.79 16.25
C GLN A 150 -6.52 -2.40 14.94
N LEU A 151 -7.59 -1.85 14.35
CA LEU A 151 -8.08 -2.29 13.04
C LEU A 151 -7.24 -1.73 11.90
N LEU A 152 -6.82 -0.46 11.98
CA LEU A 152 -6.11 0.25 10.91
C LEU A 152 -4.69 -0.31 10.65
N LYS A 153 -4.05 -0.91 11.66
CA LYS A 153 -2.69 -1.46 11.55
C LYS A 153 -2.52 -2.50 10.43
N ASP A 154 -3.60 -3.20 10.07
CA ASP A 154 -3.57 -4.23 9.03
C ASP A 154 -3.61 -3.63 7.61
N VAL A 155 -3.88 -2.33 7.48
CA VAL A 155 -4.12 -1.65 6.21
C VAL A 155 -3.29 -0.39 5.98
N CYS A 156 -2.61 0.17 6.98
CA CYS A 156 -1.70 1.29 6.78
C CYS A 156 -0.70 1.39 7.92
N ASN A 157 0.33 2.22 7.75
CA ASN A 157 1.10 2.66 8.92
C ASN A 157 0.16 3.51 9.79
N VAL A 158 0.19 3.31 11.10
CA VAL A 158 -0.61 4.12 12.04
C VAL A 158 0.37 4.90 12.92
N LEU A 159 0.22 6.21 12.92
CA LEU A 159 0.93 7.10 13.84
C LEU A 159 -0.05 7.54 14.92
N CYS A 160 0.19 7.09 16.14
CA CYS A 160 -0.78 7.23 17.23
C CYS A 160 -0.63 8.59 17.91
N MET A 161 -1.59 9.50 17.77
CA MET A 161 -1.54 10.76 18.51
C MET A 161 -1.65 10.46 20.01
N GLN A 162 -0.66 10.88 20.78
CA GLN A 162 -0.52 10.50 22.18
C GLN A 162 -1.68 11.07 23.02
N ALA A 163 -2.28 10.21 23.84
CA ALA A 163 -3.28 10.55 24.84
C ALA A 163 -3.18 9.62 26.06
N GLY A 164 -3.76 10.00 27.20
CA GLY A 164 -3.72 9.16 28.40
C GLY A 164 -4.25 7.73 28.18
N TYR A 165 -5.36 7.59 27.46
CA TYR A 165 -6.06 6.32 27.21
C TYR A 165 -5.37 5.38 26.22
N ASN A 166 -4.47 5.88 25.38
CA ASN A 166 -3.73 5.04 24.44
C ASN A 166 -2.28 4.78 24.89
N SER A 167 -1.84 5.37 26.01
CA SER A 167 -0.48 5.25 26.54
C SER A 167 0.01 3.82 26.84
N HIS A 168 -0.91 2.85 26.93
CA HIS A 168 -0.61 1.45 27.22
C HIS A 168 -0.47 0.57 25.97
N MET A 169 -0.41 1.15 24.77
CA MET A 169 -0.30 0.38 23.51
C MET A 169 1.18 0.29 23.05
N PRO A 170 1.99 -0.69 23.51
CA PRO A 170 3.44 -0.69 23.31
C PRO A 170 3.90 -0.90 21.86
N ASP A 171 3.04 -1.47 21.01
CA ASP A 171 3.41 -1.91 19.66
C ASP A 171 3.27 -0.80 18.59
N PHE A 172 3.00 0.44 18.99
CA PHE A 172 2.69 1.54 18.08
C PHE A 172 3.63 2.74 18.21
N GLU A 173 3.85 3.42 17.09
CA GLU A 173 4.64 4.64 17.05
C GLU A 173 3.77 5.83 17.46
N PHE A 174 3.97 6.33 18.67
CA PHE A 174 3.26 7.50 19.20
C PHE A 174 3.78 8.80 18.61
N VAL A 175 2.93 9.81 18.50
CA VAL A 175 3.25 11.17 18.07
C VAL A 175 2.86 12.12 19.20
N SER A 176 3.81 12.91 19.69
CA SER A 176 3.56 13.87 20.78
C SER A 176 2.87 15.16 20.28
N ASP A 177 3.25 15.61 19.09
CA ASP A 177 2.82 16.88 18.51
C ASP A 177 3.01 16.88 16.99
N PHE A 178 2.59 17.95 16.31
CA PHE A 178 2.67 18.03 14.86
C PHE A 178 4.11 18.20 14.32
N GLY A 179 5.07 18.65 15.13
CA GLY A 179 6.48 18.67 14.77
C GLY A 179 7.10 17.27 14.73
N ASP A 180 6.82 16.45 15.75
CA ASP A 180 7.17 15.03 15.76
C ASP A 180 6.45 14.28 14.62
N LEU A 181 5.17 14.58 14.39
CA LEU A 181 4.40 14.03 13.27
C LEU A 181 5.11 14.25 11.93
N TYR A 182 5.50 15.49 11.66
CA TYR A 182 6.20 15.87 10.43
C TYR A 182 7.50 15.10 10.28
N SER A 183 8.28 14.99 11.35
CA SER A 183 9.55 14.25 11.36
C SER A 183 9.37 12.77 11.04
N LYS A 184 8.34 12.13 11.62
CA LYS A 184 8.02 10.72 11.40
C LYS A 184 7.47 10.44 10.01
N ILE A 185 6.58 11.29 9.50
CA ILE A 185 6.12 11.21 8.12
C ILE A 185 7.29 11.32 7.14
N ASN A 186 8.22 12.24 7.38
CA ASN A 186 9.43 12.37 6.56
C ASN A 186 10.36 11.16 6.68
N LYS A 187 10.45 10.52 7.84
CA LYS A 187 11.20 9.26 8.00
C LYS A 187 10.57 8.12 7.20
N ILE A 188 9.24 7.98 7.22
CA ILE A 188 8.50 7.03 6.39
C ILE A 188 8.73 7.31 4.89
N ASN A 189 8.82 8.58 4.50
CA ASN A 189 9.15 8.96 3.13
C ASN A 189 10.60 8.61 2.74
N ARG A 190 11.55 8.74 3.68
CA ARG A 190 12.98 8.49 3.45
C ARG A 190 13.31 7.02 3.24
N THR A 191 12.49 6.07 3.71
CA THR A 191 12.62 4.62 3.43
C THR A 191 12.50 4.19 1.95
N ASN A 192 12.72 5.11 1.00
CA ASN A 192 12.74 4.86 -0.44
C ASN A 192 14.12 4.99 -1.08
N SER A 193 15.20 5.24 -0.32
CA SER A 193 16.57 5.23 -0.86
C SER A 193 17.09 3.79 -1.01
N ILE A 194 17.84 3.49 -2.08
CA ILE A 194 18.51 2.19 -2.27
C ILE A 194 19.37 1.81 -1.05
N SER A 195 20.02 2.80 -0.40
CA SER A 195 20.82 2.57 0.80
C SER A 195 20.04 2.02 1.99
N ASP A 196 18.73 2.31 2.10
CA ASP A 196 17.90 1.75 3.16
C ASP A 196 17.51 0.30 2.85
N TYR A 197 17.30 -0.04 1.58
CA TYR A 197 17.02 -1.41 1.17
C TYR A 197 18.23 -2.32 1.38
N ASN A 198 19.46 -1.82 1.17
CA ASN A 198 20.68 -2.59 1.44
C ASN A 198 20.86 -2.98 2.92
N ARG A 199 20.13 -2.35 3.86
CA ARG A 199 20.17 -2.66 5.29
C ARG A 199 19.18 -3.76 5.70
N ILE A 200 18.28 -4.15 4.81
CA ILE A 200 17.29 -5.20 5.09
C ILE A 200 18.03 -6.54 5.13
N PRO A 201 17.85 -7.37 6.18
CA PRO A 201 18.43 -8.70 6.23
C PRO A 201 18.10 -9.51 4.98
N PHE A 202 19.13 -10.03 4.32
CA PHE A 202 19.02 -10.84 3.12
C PHE A 202 19.78 -12.15 3.35
N ASP A 203 19.08 -13.27 3.15
CA ASP A 203 19.66 -14.60 3.28
C ASP A 203 20.35 -14.98 1.96
N GLU A 204 21.66 -14.70 1.89
CA GLU A 204 22.48 -14.99 0.71
C GLU A 204 22.55 -16.50 0.41
N GLU A 205 22.62 -17.34 1.44
CA GLU A 205 22.70 -18.80 1.29
C GLU A 205 21.42 -19.36 0.68
N GLU A 206 20.26 -18.93 1.18
CA GLU A 206 18.96 -19.32 0.62
C GLU A 206 18.82 -18.83 -0.83
N TYR A 207 19.30 -17.63 -1.11
CA TYR A 207 19.24 -17.04 -2.45
C TYR A 207 20.11 -17.78 -3.47
N GLU A 208 21.34 -18.14 -3.11
CA GLU A 208 22.23 -18.94 -3.95
C GLU A 208 21.67 -20.36 -4.16
N LYS A 209 21.00 -20.92 -3.16
CA LYS A 209 20.24 -22.17 -3.32
C LYS A 209 19.13 -22.04 -4.37
N TYR A 210 18.38 -20.93 -4.38
CA TYR A 210 17.37 -20.69 -5.42
C TYR A 210 17.99 -20.58 -6.82
N LYS A 211 19.14 -19.90 -6.97
CA LYS A 211 19.87 -19.82 -8.23
C LYS A 211 20.32 -21.19 -8.73
N SER A 212 20.90 -22.00 -7.84
CA SER A 212 21.36 -23.35 -8.16
C SER A 212 20.18 -24.24 -8.60
N ASN A 213 19.09 -24.24 -7.83
CA ASN A 213 17.87 -24.98 -8.16
C ASN A 213 17.28 -24.54 -9.51
N HIS A 214 17.21 -23.23 -9.77
CA HIS A 214 16.74 -22.71 -11.06
C HIS A 214 17.55 -23.29 -12.22
N LYS A 215 18.88 -23.26 -12.14
CA LYS A 215 19.77 -23.81 -13.18
C LYS A 215 19.51 -25.30 -13.41
N ILE A 216 19.31 -26.08 -12.35
CA ILE A 216 19.01 -27.52 -12.43
C ILE A 216 17.64 -27.76 -13.07
N ILE A 217 16.61 -27.06 -12.61
CA ILE A 217 15.22 -27.17 -13.11
C ILE A 217 15.16 -26.80 -14.59
N MET A 218 15.81 -25.71 -15.00
CA MET A 218 15.80 -25.28 -16.41
C MET A 218 16.57 -26.25 -17.33
N LYS A 219 17.68 -26.83 -16.86
CA LYS A 219 18.41 -27.86 -17.60
C LYS A 219 17.66 -29.19 -17.73
N THR A 220 16.72 -29.48 -16.84
CA THR A 220 15.97 -30.75 -16.79
C THR A 220 14.54 -30.56 -17.28
N LEU A 221 13.65 -30.13 -16.39
CA LEU A 221 12.23 -29.91 -16.67
C LEU A 221 12.02 -28.87 -17.77
N GLY A 222 12.83 -27.80 -17.78
CA GLY A 222 12.77 -26.78 -18.83
C GLY A 222 12.97 -27.37 -20.24
N LYS A 223 13.97 -28.23 -20.42
CA LYS A 223 14.19 -28.95 -21.69
C LYS A 223 13.00 -29.82 -22.07
N ILE A 224 12.48 -30.60 -21.12
CA ILE A 224 11.31 -31.46 -21.34
C ILE A 224 10.11 -30.63 -21.80
N VAL A 225 9.80 -29.54 -21.07
CA VAL A 225 8.67 -28.65 -21.40
C VAL A 225 8.88 -27.98 -22.76
N SER A 226 10.11 -27.59 -23.11
CA SER A 226 10.43 -27.02 -24.42
C SER A 226 10.16 -27.97 -25.59
N CYS A 227 10.30 -29.28 -25.40
CA CYS A 227 9.92 -30.27 -26.42
C CYS A 227 8.40 -30.33 -26.65
N PHE A 228 7.60 -29.98 -25.65
CA PHE A 228 6.14 -29.96 -25.74
C PHE A 228 5.55 -28.62 -26.18
N LEU A 229 6.31 -27.52 -26.10
CA LEU A 229 5.87 -26.18 -26.46
C LEU A 229 6.65 -25.66 -27.66
N LYS A 230 5.96 -25.37 -28.75
CA LYS A 230 6.56 -24.71 -29.92
C LYS A 230 6.51 -23.20 -29.72
N LEU A 231 7.65 -22.59 -29.40
CA LEU A 231 7.78 -21.15 -29.19
C LEU A 231 8.42 -20.48 -30.42
N GLU A 232 7.75 -19.46 -30.95
CA GLU A 232 8.32 -18.52 -31.92
C GLU A 232 8.60 -17.23 -31.16
N ILE A 233 9.87 -16.95 -30.86
CA ILE A 233 10.27 -15.79 -30.06
C ILE A 233 10.87 -14.73 -30.97
N GLU A 234 10.25 -13.56 -30.98
CA GLU A 234 10.69 -12.36 -31.69
C GLU A 234 11.46 -11.43 -30.74
N ASN A 235 12.48 -10.77 -31.29
CA ASN A 235 13.31 -9.76 -30.60
C ASN A 235 14.04 -10.28 -29.35
N GLN A 236 14.59 -11.49 -29.42
CA GLN A 236 15.35 -12.10 -28.30
C GLN A 236 16.53 -11.23 -27.83
N ASN A 237 17.11 -10.44 -28.74
CA ASN A 237 18.19 -9.48 -28.50
C ASN A 237 17.80 -8.31 -27.58
N ASN A 238 16.51 -8.09 -27.32
CA ASN A 238 16.04 -7.05 -26.39
C ASN A 238 16.20 -7.44 -24.92
N ILE A 239 16.50 -8.70 -24.62
CA ILE A 239 16.84 -9.14 -23.27
C ILE A 239 18.22 -8.54 -22.89
N PRO A 240 18.33 -7.77 -21.80
CA PRO A 240 19.61 -7.22 -21.36
C PRO A 240 20.65 -8.29 -21.08
N GLU A 241 21.91 -8.00 -21.40
CA GLU A 241 23.03 -8.92 -21.12
C GLU A 241 23.19 -9.15 -19.61
N SER A 242 23.13 -8.08 -18.80
CA SER A 242 23.22 -8.14 -17.34
C SER A 242 21.89 -8.50 -16.67
N ASP A 243 21.93 -9.30 -15.60
CA ASP A 243 20.75 -9.56 -14.75
C ASP A 243 20.35 -8.32 -13.94
N GLY A 244 19.17 -8.39 -13.29
CA GLY A 244 18.59 -7.26 -12.55
C GLY A 244 17.45 -6.58 -13.31
N SER A 245 16.69 -7.34 -14.10
CA SER A 245 15.58 -6.81 -14.92
C SER A 245 14.21 -7.30 -14.45
N ILE A 246 13.17 -6.52 -14.72
CA ILE A 246 11.78 -6.84 -14.40
C ILE A 246 11.06 -7.22 -15.70
N PHE A 247 10.83 -8.51 -15.93
CA PHE A 247 10.11 -9.00 -17.10
C PHE A 247 8.61 -9.01 -16.83
N VAL A 248 7.87 -8.24 -17.61
CA VAL A 248 6.44 -8.01 -17.42
C VAL A 248 5.68 -8.71 -18.54
N PHE A 249 4.82 -9.66 -18.17
CA PHE A 249 4.10 -10.52 -19.12
C PHE A 249 2.58 -10.32 -19.04
N ASN A 250 1.88 -10.42 -20.18
CA ASN A 250 0.43 -10.62 -20.16
C ASN A 250 0.09 -12.02 -19.63
N HIS A 251 -1.10 -12.19 -19.04
CA HIS A 251 -1.50 -13.44 -18.40
C HIS A 251 -2.87 -13.92 -18.85
N ARG A 252 -2.91 -14.96 -19.68
CA ARG A 252 -4.13 -15.61 -20.18
C ARG A 252 -4.28 -17.04 -19.69
N ARG A 253 -3.18 -17.76 -19.51
CA ARG A 253 -3.15 -19.22 -19.35
C ARG A 253 -2.15 -19.65 -18.29
N SER A 254 -2.32 -20.85 -17.77
CA SER A 254 -1.34 -21.45 -16.85
C SER A 254 0.01 -21.72 -17.54
N SER A 255 0.00 -21.94 -18.85
CA SER A 255 1.20 -22.15 -19.67
C SER A 255 2.09 -20.91 -19.77
N ASP A 256 1.58 -19.71 -19.47
CA ASP A 256 2.37 -18.49 -19.58
C ASP A 256 3.53 -18.48 -18.58
N ILE A 257 3.36 -19.12 -17.42
CA ILE A 257 4.41 -19.24 -16.39
C ILE A 257 5.61 -20.06 -16.90
N PRO A 258 5.45 -21.32 -17.36
CA PRO A 258 6.59 -22.05 -17.91
C PRO A 258 7.15 -21.39 -19.18
N ILE A 259 6.32 -20.75 -20.01
CA ILE A 259 6.82 -19.98 -21.17
C ILE A 259 7.71 -18.82 -20.71
N ALA A 260 7.31 -18.07 -19.67
CA ALA A 260 8.12 -16.99 -19.13
C ALA A 260 9.50 -17.50 -18.69
N TYR A 261 9.58 -18.62 -17.95
CA TYR A 261 10.88 -19.21 -17.61
C TYR A 261 11.69 -19.63 -18.85
N LEU A 262 11.06 -20.21 -19.88
CA LEU A 262 11.75 -20.60 -21.12
C LEU A 262 12.31 -19.40 -21.89
N VAL A 263 11.60 -18.26 -21.91
CA VAL A 263 12.06 -17.02 -22.54
C VAL A 263 13.35 -16.51 -21.88
N LEU A 264 13.44 -16.60 -20.54
CA LEU A 264 14.62 -16.22 -19.77
C LEU A 264 15.74 -17.29 -19.78
N LYS A 265 15.46 -18.49 -20.33
CA LYS A 265 16.43 -19.59 -20.44
C LYS A 265 17.03 -19.98 -19.07
N ASN A 266 18.33 -19.78 -18.88
CA ASN A 266 19.04 -20.12 -17.63
C ASN A 266 19.22 -18.93 -16.68
N ARG A 267 18.67 -17.76 -17.02
CA ARG A 267 18.82 -16.55 -16.22
C ARG A 267 17.95 -16.66 -14.98
N PHE A 268 18.58 -16.52 -13.81
CA PHE A 268 17.84 -16.67 -12.56
C PHE A 268 16.72 -15.64 -12.47
N ALA A 269 15.52 -16.12 -12.17
CA ALA A 269 14.35 -15.28 -12.04
C ALA A 269 13.39 -15.81 -10.98
N ARG A 270 12.78 -14.89 -10.25
CA ARG A 270 11.76 -15.18 -9.24
C ARG A 270 10.40 -14.70 -9.74
N LEU A 271 9.42 -15.59 -9.67
CA LEU A 271 8.03 -15.31 -10.03
C LEU A 271 7.30 -14.63 -8.86
N LEU A 272 6.56 -13.56 -9.12
CA LEU A 272 5.54 -13.04 -8.19
C LEU A 272 4.20 -13.75 -8.44
N THR A 273 3.65 -14.43 -7.43
CA THR A 273 2.34 -15.12 -7.53
C THR A 273 1.48 -14.94 -6.29
N LYS A 274 0.21 -15.32 -6.37
CA LYS A 274 -0.73 -15.23 -5.24
C LYS A 274 -0.45 -16.29 -4.18
N LYS A 275 -0.67 -15.93 -2.90
CA LYS A 275 -0.36 -16.78 -1.74
C LYS A 275 -1.06 -18.15 -1.77
N GLU A 276 -2.22 -18.27 -2.39
CA GLU A 276 -2.96 -19.53 -2.50
C GLU A 276 -2.21 -20.60 -3.30
N TYR A 277 -1.25 -20.23 -4.16
CA TYR A 277 -0.40 -21.20 -4.86
C TYR A 277 0.66 -21.84 -3.96
N GLU A 278 0.96 -21.25 -2.81
CA GLU A 278 1.88 -21.80 -1.83
C GLU A 278 1.43 -23.18 -1.32
N LEU A 279 0.12 -23.42 -1.30
CA LEU A 279 -0.48 -24.69 -0.89
C LEU A 279 -0.88 -25.59 -2.07
N SER A 280 -0.59 -25.16 -3.31
CA SER A 280 -0.96 -25.92 -4.50
C SER A 280 -0.04 -27.13 -4.74
N PRO A 281 -0.46 -28.13 -5.53
CA PRO A 281 0.42 -29.21 -5.95
C PRO A 281 1.67 -28.72 -6.68
N LEU A 282 1.69 -27.52 -7.25
CA LEU A 282 2.87 -26.96 -7.93
C LEU A 282 3.93 -26.40 -6.97
N ARG A 283 3.68 -26.43 -5.64
CA ARG A 283 4.60 -25.94 -4.61
C ARG A 283 6.00 -26.56 -4.72
N PHE A 284 6.09 -27.84 -5.07
CA PHE A 284 7.39 -28.54 -5.19
C PHE A 284 8.28 -27.96 -6.29
N LEU A 285 7.72 -27.27 -7.30
CA LEU A 285 8.48 -26.53 -8.30
C LEU A 285 8.68 -25.08 -7.90
N GLN A 286 7.66 -24.45 -7.31
CA GLN A 286 7.67 -23.01 -7.02
C GLN A 286 8.59 -22.65 -5.84
N LYS A 287 8.58 -23.45 -4.77
CA LYS A 287 9.36 -23.17 -3.56
C LYS A 287 10.88 -23.22 -3.84
N PRO A 288 11.43 -24.24 -4.54
CA PRO A 288 12.87 -24.27 -4.85
C PRO A 288 13.34 -23.15 -5.79
N LEU A 289 12.42 -22.51 -6.53
CA LEU A 289 12.71 -21.35 -7.38
C LEU A 289 12.65 -20.01 -6.64
N GLY A 290 12.38 -20.02 -5.32
CA GLY A 290 12.27 -18.80 -4.52
C GLY A 290 11.05 -17.95 -4.90
N THR A 291 9.97 -18.56 -5.38
CA THR A 291 8.74 -17.85 -5.77
C THR A 291 8.28 -16.88 -4.67
N ILE A 292 7.96 -15.65 -5.06
CA ILE A 292 7.51 -14.58 -4.15
C ILE A 292 5.98 -14.66 -4.07
N TYR A 293 5.45 -14.96 -2.89
CA TYR A 293 4.01 -15.05 -2.65
C TYR A 293 3.45 -13.73 -2.12
N VAL A 294 2.34 -13.27 -2.71
CA VAL A 294 1.62 -12.08 -2.25
C VAL A 294 0.17 -12.40 -1.93
N ASN A 295 -0.28 -12.04 -0.72
CA ASN A 295 -1.68 -11.99 -0.36
C ASN A 295 -2.25 -10.64 -0.84
N ARG A 296 -3.11 -10.69 -1.86
CA ARG A 296 -3.67 -9.49 -2.51
C ARG A 296 -4.63 -8.71 -1.63
N TYR A 297 -5.11 -9.32 -0.55
CA TYR A 297 -6.02 -8.71 0.42
C TYR A 297 -5.27 -8.12 1.62
N SER A 298 -3.95 -8.33 1.73
CA SER A 298 -3.10 -7.83 2.81
C SER A 298 -2.10 -6.82 2.27
N LYS A 299 -2.24 -5.56 2.69
CA LYS A 299 -1.29 -4.49 2.32
C LYS A 299 0.10 -4.77 2.90
N ILE A 300 0.18 -5.34 4.11
CA ILE A 300 1.45 -5.81 4.71
C ILE A 300 2.13 -6.82 3.77
N SER A 301 1.41 -7.84 3.31
CA SER A 301 1.96 -8.80 2.35
C SER A 301 2.38 -8.16 1.02
N GLY A 302 1.63 -7.15 0.55
CA GLY A 302 2.01 -6.35 -0.61
C GLY A 302 3.30 -5.55 -0.40
N LYS A 303 3.53 -4.99 0.79
CA LYS A 303 4.78 -4.31 1.17
C LYS A 303 5.94 -5.32 1.25
N THR A 304 5.78 -6.41 1.99
CA THR A 304 6.82 -7.45 2.16
C THR A 304 7.23 -8.06 0.82
N SER A 305 6.28 -8.42 -0.05
CA SER A 305 6.60 -8.96 -1.38
C SER A 305 7.37 -7.96 -2.24
N ARG A 306 7.06 -6.66 -2.15
CA ARG A 306 7.84 -5.61 -2.83
C ARG A 306 9.28 -5.52 -2.30
N LEU A 307 9.49 -5.64 -0.99
CA LEU A 307 10.84 -5.66 -0.42
C LEU A 307 11.65 -6.84 -0.97
N VAL A 308 11.04 -8.04 -1.03
CA VAL A 308 11.68 -9.24 -1.59
C VAL A 308 11.98 -9.07 -3.09
N MET A 309 11.09 -8.41 -3.85
CA MET A 309 11.33 -8.06 -5.24
C MET A 309 12.52 -7.10 -5.40
N ILE A 310 12.59 -6.05 -4.58
CA ILE A 310 13.71 -5.10 -4.56
C ILE A 310 15.03 -5.83 -4.26
N GLN A 311 15.05 -6.67 -3.21
CA GLN A 311 16.22 -7.47 -2.88
C GLN A 311 16.66 -8.40 -4.01
N THR A 312 15.71 -8.99 -4.73
CA THR A 312 16.02 -9.85 -5.88
C THR A 312 16.77 -9.06 -6.96
N ILE A 313 16.32 -7.85 -7.26
CA ILE A 313 16.95 -6.97 -8.25
C ILE A 313 18.32 -6.50 -7.80
N LEU A 314 18.44 -6.02 -6.55
CA LEU A 314 19.71 -5.53 -5.99
C LEU A 314 20.78 -6.63 -5.98
N ASN A 315 20.37 -7.89 -5.75
CA ASN A 315 21.23 -9.07 -5.78
C ASN A 315 21.32 -9.74 -7.16
N LYS A 316 21.20 -8.94 -8.24
CA LYS A 316 21.40 -9.37 -9.64
C LYS A 316 20.54 -10.57 -10.05
N GLY A 317 19.31 -10.65 -9.55
CA GLY A 317 18.28 -11.58 -10.04
C GLY A 317 17.25 -10.87 -10.90
N ASN A 318 16.49 -11.64 -11.67
CA ASN A 318 15.39 -11.10 -12.46
C ASN A 318 14.04 -11.36 -11.81
N LEU A 319 13.02 -10.60 -12.23
CA LEU A 319 11.64 -10.80 -11.79
C LEU A 319 10.76 -11.19 -12.98
N ILE A 320 9.88 -12.17 -12.75
CA ILE A 320 8.76 -12.47 -13.65
C ILE A 320 7.49 -11.94 -12.99
N VAL A 321 6.86 -10.95 -13.62
CA VAL A 321 5.65 -10.28 -13.10
C VAL A 321 4.54 -10.32 -14.14
N PHE A 322 3.35 -10.72 -13.70
CA PHE A 322 2.11 -10.61 -14.45
C PHE A 322 1.29 -9.45 -13.86
N PRO A 323 1.36 -8.23 -14.44
CA PRO A 323 0.89 -7.01 -13.79
C PRO A 323 -0.63 -6.93 -13.73
N GLU A 324 -1.36 -7.64 -14.60
CA GLU A 324 -2.81 -7.86 -14.51
C GLU A 324 -3.22 -8.47 -13.15
N GLY A 325 -2.27 -9.11 -12.47
CA GLY A 325 -2.44 -9.74 -11.18
C GLY A 325 -3.32 -10.99 -11.23
N THR A 326 -3.96 -11.32 -12.35
CA THR A 326 -4.76 -12.54 -12.50
C THR A 326 -4.75 -12.98 -13.96
N ARG A 327 -5.17 -14.22 -14.22
CA ARG A 327 -5.40 -14.66 -15.60
C ARG A 327 -6.60 -13.91 -16.17
N ASN A 328 -6.40 -13.24 -17.29
CA ASN A 328 -7.45 -12.63 -18.08
C ASN A 328 -8.27 -13.70 -18.80
N LYS A 329 -9.50 -13.89 -18.30
CA LYS A 329 -10.51 -14.80 -18.87
C LYS A 329 -11.60 -14.06 -19.66
N THR A 330 -11.45 -12.76 -19.87
CA THR A 330 -12.42 -11.92 -20.57
C THR A 330 -12.02 -11.77 -22.04
N ASN A 331 -12.88 -11.10 -22.82
CA ASN A 331 -12.59 -10.76 -24.22
C ASN A 331 -11.65 -9.56 -24.37
N GLU A 332 -11.38 -8.82 -23.28
CA GLU A 332 -10.43 -7.70 -23.26
C GLU A 332 -9.03 -8.16 -23.60
N LEU A 333 -8.25 -7.36 -24.34
CA LEU A 333 -6.87 -7.71 -24.70
C LEU A 333 -5.98 -7.88 -23.47
N LEU A 334 -6.05 -6.93 -22.53
CA LEU A 334 -5.34 -6.87 -21.26
C LEU A 334 -6.28 -6.34 -20.18
N LEU A 335 -6.10 -6.81 -18.95
CA LEU A 335 -6.70 -6.20 -17.76
C LEU A 335 -5.84 -5.02 -17.27
N PRO A 336 -6.41 -4.12 -16.44
CA PRO A 336 -5.63 -3.06 -15.80
C PRO A 336 -4.42 -3.57 -15.02
N PHE A 337 -3.29 -2.87 -15.16
CA PHE A 337 -2.03 -3.25 -14.51
C PHE A 337 -1.94 -2.73 -13.07
N ARG A 338 -1.46 -3.59 -12.18
CA ARG A 338 -1.05 -3.20 -10.83
C ARG A 338 0.33 -2.54 -10.87
N TYR A 339 0.49 -1.51 -10.06
CA TYR A 339 1.71 -0.68 -9.96
C TYR A 339 2.95 -1.38 -9.37
N GLY A 340 2.89 -2.66 -9.01
CA GLY A 340 3.98 -3.36 -8.30
C GLY A 340 5.30 -3.35 -9.08
N ALA A 341 5.25 -3.68 -10.37
CA ALA A 341 6.43 -3.70 -11.25
C ALA A 341 7.05 -2.30 -11.41
N VAL A 342 6.22 -1.30 -11.73
CA VAL A 342 6.66 0.09 -11.91
C VAL A 342 7.25 0.67 -10.63
N ARG A 343 6.65 0.39 -9.46
CA ARG A 343 7.21 0.81 -8.16
C ARG A 343 8.62 0.25 -7.92
N VAL A 344 8.83 -1.03 -8.19
CA VAL A 344 10.15 -1.66 -8.01
C VAL A 344 11.16 -1.09 -9.00
N ALA A 345 10.76 -0.90 -10.27
CA ALA A 345 11.61 -0.28 -11.28
C ALA A 345 12.04 1.13 -10.87
N GLN A 346 11.10 1.95 -10.42
CA GLN A 346 11.34 3.32 -9.98
C GLN A 346 12.31 3.41 -8.79
N ILE A 347 12.20 2.49 -7.83
CA ILE A 347 13.07 2.44 -6.65
C ILE A 347 14.48 1.95 -7.01
N THR A 348 14.58 0.90 -7.82
CA THR A 348 15.85 0.19 -8.09
C THR A 348 16.57 0.67 -9.34
N ASN A 349 15.92 1.52 -10.15
CA ASN A 349 16.32 1.87 -11.51
C ASN A 349 16.49 0.65 -12.45
N ALA A 350 15.85 -0.48 -12.12
CA ALA A 350 15.88 -1.67 -12.95
C ALA A 350 15.04 -1.49 -14.21
N PRO A 351 15.52 -1.96 -15.38
CA PRO A 351 14.75 -1.91 -16.60
C PRO A 351 13.53 -2.84 -16.53
N ILE A 352 12.40 -2.34 -16.99
CA ILE A 352 11.22 -3.15 -17.30
C ILE A 352 11.35 -3.66 -18.74
N ILE A 353 11.24 -4.97 -18.92
CA ILE A 353 11.23 -5.61 -20.23
C ILE A 353 9.80 -6.13 -20.49
N PRO A 354 9.00 -5.45 -21.32
CA PRO A 354 7.65 -5.92 -21.67
C PRO A 354 7.75 -7.15 -22.58
N VAL A 355 6.96 -8.18 -22.28
CA VAL A 355 6.90 -9.41 -23.07
C VAL A 355 5.45 -9.81 -23.28
N VAL A 356 5.05 -10.00 -24.53
CA VAL A 356 3.70 -10.46 -24.86
C VAL A 356 3.71 -11.88 -25.39
N ILE A 357 2.76 -12.68 -24.94
CA ILE A 357 2.56 -14.08 -25.28
C ILE A 357 1.18 -14.23 -25.93
N GLU A 358 1.13 -14.83 -27.11
CA GLU A 358 -0.10 -15.21 -27.78
C GLU A 358 -0.07 -16.68 -28.19
N LYS A 359 -1.21 -17.37 -28.00
CA LYS A 359 -1.34 -18.77 -28.40
C LYS A 359 -1.89 -18.80 -29.82
N VAL A 360 -1.11 -19.36 -30.74
CA VAL A 360 -1.52 -19.49 -32.15
C VAL A 360 -2.41 -20.72 -32.32
N LYS A 361 -1.96 -21.88 -31.84
CA LYS A 361 -2.70 -23.15 -31.92
C LYS A 361 -2.30 -24.09 -30.79
N SER A 362 -2.76 -25.34 -30.82
CA SER A 362 -2.39 -26.33 -29.81
C SER A 362 -0.87 -26.38 -29.64
N LYS A 363 -0.40 -26.14 -28.40
CA LYS A 363 1.02 -26.13 -28.01
C LYS A 363 1.95 -25.14 -28.74
N LYS A 364 1.43 -24.29 -29.64
CA LYS A 364 2.21 -23.29 -30.39
C LYS A 364 1.93 -21.88 -29.89
N TYR A 365 2.98 -21.17 -29.51
CA TYR A 365 2.91 -19.81 -28.98
C TYR A 365 3.87 -18.89 -29.74
N LYS A 366 3.42 -17.67 -30.01
CA LYS A 366 4.28 -16.56 -30.38
C LYS A 366 4.60 -15.76 -29.13
N VAL A 367 5.84 -15.30 -29.03
CA VAL A 367 6.30 -14.43 -27.96
C VAL A 367 7.05 -13.26 -28.59
N ARG A 368 6.75 -12.03 -28.18
CA ARG A 368 7.49 -10.84 -28.60
C ARG A 368 8.03 -10.10 -27.39
N ILE A 369 9.33 -9.81 -27.43
CA ILE A 369 10.03 -9.06 -26.40
C ILE A 369 10.14 -7.60 -26.88
N GLY A 370 9.69 -6.67 -26.07
CA GLY A 370 9.73 -5.24 -26.38
C GLY A 370 11.03 -4.59 -25.91
N GLU A 371 11.21 -3.33 -26.29
CA GLU A 371 12.34 -2.52 -25.83
C GLU A 371 12.31 -2.30 -24.32
N LYS A 372 13.50 -2.13 -23.72
CA LYS A 372 13.61 -1.83 -22.29
C LYS A 372 12.99 -0.46 -21.96
N ILE A 373 12.28 -0.41 -20.85
CA ILE A 373 11.68 0.81 -20.31
C ILE A 373 12.37 1.15 -18.99
N ILE A 374 12.91 2.36 -18.89
CA ILE A 374 13.47 2.93 -17.66
C ILE A 374 12.42 3.83 -17.02
N ILE A 375 12.22 3.66 -15.71
CA ILE A 375 11.32 4.49 -14.90
C ILE A 375 12.18 5.25 -13.90
N ASN A 376 12.24 6.57 -14.03
CA ASN A 376 13.01 7.41 -13.12
C ASN A 376 12.26 7.64 -11.81
N GLN A 377 13.00 7.95 -10.75
CA GLN A 377 12.44 8.26 -9.42
C GLN A 377 11.46 9.45 -9.44
N SER A 378 11.65 10.39 -10.38
CA SER A 378 10.79 11.56 -10.56
C SER A 378 9.54 11.31 -11.41
N ASP A 379 9.47 10.18 -12.12
CA ASP A 379 8.38 9.93 -13.05
C ASP A 379 7.05 9.71 -12.31
N ASP A 380 5.94 10.20 -12.87
CA ASP A 380 4.63 9.88 -12.33
C ASP A 380 4.36 8.37 -12.50
N ILE A 381 4.01 7.74 -11.38
CA ILE A 381 3.83 6.30 -11.33
C ILE A 381 2.62 5.82 -12.12
N LYS A 382 1.56 6.63 -12.19
CA LYS A 382 0.35 6.29 -12.92
C LYS A 382 0.60 6.38 -14.41
N GLU A 383 1.17 7.47 -14.87
CA GLU A 383 1.55 7.67 -16.27
C GLU A 383 2.53 6.59 -16.73
N SER A 384 3.53 6.25 -15.92
CA SER A 384 4.48 5.17 -16.19
C SER A 384 3.81 3.80 -16.36
N ASN A 385 2.83 3.51 -15.51
CA ASN A 385 2.08 2.25 -15.56
C ASN A 385 1.10 2.20 -16.74
N ASP A 386 0.45 3.33 -17.05
CA ASP A 386 -0.44 3.47 -18.21
C ASP A 386 0.37 3.35 -19.52
N LYS A 387 1.56 3.94 -19.59
CA LYS A 387 2.50 3.80 -20.71
C LYS A 387 2.91 2.34 -20.92
N LEU A 388 3.33 1.64 -19.87
CA LEU A 388 3.67 0.21 -19.93
C LEU A 388 2.49 -0.64 -20.43
N HIS A 389 1.29 -0.37 -19.92
CA HIS A 389 0.07 -1.06 -20.36
C HIS A 389 -0.20 -0.83 -21.85
N ASN A 390 -0.10 0.40 -22.33
CA ASN A 390 -0.36 0.74 -23.73
C ASN A 390 0.67 0.11 -24.67
N ILE A 391 1.96 0.16 -24.33
CA ILE A 391 3.03 -0.51 -25.08
C ILE A 391 2.73 -2.01 -25.22
N MET A 392 2.41 -2.68 -24.11
CA MET A 392 2.08 -4.10 -24.16
C MET A 392 0.80 -4.40 -24.94
N LYS A 393 -0.19 -3.50 -24.91
CA LYS A 393 -1.42 -3.63 -25.68
C LYS A 393 -1.15 -3.57 -27.17
N GLU A 394 -0.37 -2.60 -27.62
CA GLU A 394 0.05 -2.45 -29.03
C GLU A 394 0.88 -3.65 -29.49
N MET A 395 1.87 -4.06 -28.70
CA MET A 395 2.66 -5.26 -28.98
C MET A 395 1.78 -6.50 -29.16
N LEU A 396 0.75 -6.67 -28.33
CA LEU A 396 -0.17 -7.81 -28.43
C LEU A 396 -1.08 -7.73 -29.65
N ILE A 397 -1.51 -6.53 -30.06
CA ILE A 397 -2.27 -6.31 -31.30
C ILE A 397 -1.42 -6.72 -32.50
N ASP A 398 -0.17 -6.27 -32.54
CA ASP A 398 0.73 -6.56 -33.65
C ASP A 398 1.21 -8.00 -33.68
N LEU A 399 1.25 -8.71 -32.55
CA LEU A 399 1.60 -10.13 -32.50
C LEU A 399 0.47 -11.04 -33.01
N LYS A 400 -0.78 -10.54 -32.97
CA LYS A 400 -1.98 -11.23 -33.45
C LYS A 400 -2.21 -11.11 -34.95
N LYS A 401 -1.61 -10.12 -35.60
CA LYS A 401 -1.50 -10.03 -37.06
C LYS A 401 -0.62 -11.18 -37.56
#